data_AF-A0A1E4R7A7-F1
#
_entry.id   AF-A0A1E4R7A7-F1
#
_cell.length_a   1.000
_cell.length_b   1.000
_cell.length_c   1.000
_cell.angle_alpha   90.00
_cell.angle_beta   90.00
_cell.angle_gamma   90.00
#
_symmetry.space_group_name_H-M   'P 1'
#
loop_
_entity.id
_entity.type
_entity.pdbx_description
1 polymer ?
#
loop_
_entity_poly.entity_id
_entity_poly.type
_entity_poly.pdbx_seq_one_letter_code
_entity_poly.pdbx_strand_id
1 'polypeptide(L)'
;MDVKTIFRNISKQLISDFDISAQINHSGIKGTYREDTLKKFLLNGRIPKRFSIGSGEIIGPNHDVSKQCDLIFYDGDNCPVLMFGDSFHVYPAESVFGIIEIKSSLGKKELTDALANVAAFKSMVPFDSNATRPFGIIFAYSLSSNSLDSLEKNLKEYESKNVTDLWPNMVVVLNEGIIYHKNRFNNVFKSEEFNDLSYLISIKFKEDTLLEFYLSLFDLLSSKINAPLNLRKYKELPTKLGSYYVTDHDRFVDSENGLVLSIKECFIEKIYTYCKAIGKRLYSEILLLELGGLPENTNIEDFNHQIYYYDPDNLPGLHEVENPIVMLEKGCVTSEKLKVPSHTITINGERFTFPMAYLSEEDFEVQIGKCINDL
;
A
#
# COMPACT_ATOMS: atom_id res chain seq x y z
N MET A 1 40.52 16.33 2.01
CA MET A 1 39.92 15.00 2.15
C MET A 1 39.08 14.75 0.91
N ASP A 2 39.39 13.72 0.13
CA ASP A 2 38.68 13.43 -1.12
C ASP A 2 37.58 12.37 -0.88
N VAL A 3 36.33 12.80 -0.99
CA VAL A 3 35.15 11.94 -0.77
C VAL A 3 35.12 10.79 -1.76
N LYS A 4 35.54 10.99 -3.02
CA LYS A 4 35.56 9.93 -4.03
C LYS A 4 36.51 8.82 -3.61
N THR A 5 37.74 9.17 -3.24
CA THR A 5 38.74 8.20 -2.75
C THR A 5 38.22 7.39 -1.55
N ILE A 6 37.50 8.03 -0.61
CA ILE A 6 36.90 7.34 0.54
C ILE A 6 35.85 6.31 0.07
N PHE A 7 34.91 6.72 -0.77
CA PHE A 7 33.85 5.84 -1.26
C PHE A 7 34.38 4.71 -2.14
N ARG A 8 35.45 4.93 -2.91
CA ARG A 8 36.14 3.86 -3.66
C ARG A 8 36.73 2.80 -2.73
N ASN A 9 37.35 3.22 -1.63
CA ASN A 9 37.89 2.29 -0.63
C ASN A 9 36.79 1.54 0.11
N ILE A 10 35.69 2.21 0.44
CA ILE A 10 34.49 1.56 1.00
C ILE A 10 33.91 0.55 0.00
N SER A 11 33.82 0.89 -1.29
CA SER A 11 33.34 -0.03 -2.33
C SER A 11 34.18 -1.31 -2.39
N LYS A 12 35.52 -1.17 -2.30
CA LYS A 12 36.43 -2.33 -2.20
C LYS A 12 36.17 -3.17 -0.96
N GLN A 13 35.93 -2.54 0.20
CA GLN A 13 35.58 -3.24 1.42
C GLN A 13 34.24 -3.98 1.28
N LEU A 14 33.23 -3.32 0.71
CA LEU A 14 31.90 -3.88 0.48
C LEU A 14 31.96 -5.14 -0.42
N ILE A 15 32.79 -5.10 -1.46
CA ILE A 15 33.03 -6.26 -2.34
C ILE A 15 33.77 -7.37 -1.61
N SER A 16 34.82 -7.04 -0.85
CA SER A 16 35.55 -8.02 -0.05
C SER A 16 34.64 -8.74 0.96
N ASP A 17 33.81 -7.99 1.67
CA ASP A 17 32.86 -8.55 2.64
C ASP A 17 31.80 -9.43 1.94
N PHE A 18 31.35 -9.02 0.75
CA PHE A 18 30.46 -9.83 -0.09
C PHE A 18 31.13 -11.13 -0.56
N ASP A 19 32.37 -11.08 -1.05
CA ASP A 19 33.11 -12.26 -1.52
C ASP A 19 33.36 -13.26 -0.37
N ILE A 20 33.69 -12.77 0.82
CA ILE A 20 33.81 -13.59 2.04
C ILE A 20 32.48 -14.27 2.34
N SER A 21 31.36 -13.52 2.32
CA SER A 21 30.03 -14.06 2.59
C SER A 21 29.64 -15.17 1.59
N ALA A 22 30.08 -15.06 0.34
CA ALA A 22 29.78 -16.03 -0.70
C ALA A 22 30.44 -17.41 -0.46
N GLN A 23 31.54 -17.47 0.30
CA GLN A 23 32.26 -18.71 0.64
C GLN A 23 31.59 -19.53 1.77
N ILE A 24 30.64 -18.95 2.52
CA ILE A 24 29.99 -19.63 3.65
C ILE A 24 28.92 -20.59 3.12
N ASN A 25 29.09 -21.90 3.29
CA ASN A 25 28.29 -22.95 2.61
C ASN A 25 26.96 -23.36 3.27
N HIS A 26 26.48 -22.67 4.30
CA HIS A 26 25.17 -22.95 4.90
C HIS A 26 24.05 -22.24 4.11
N SER A 27 23.21 -23.02 3.43
CA SER A 27 22.20 -22.54 2.45
C SER A 27 21.18 -21.54 3.00
N GLY A 28 20.78 -21.65 4.27
CA GLY A 28 19.88 -20.69 4.93
C GLY A 28 20.56 -19.39 5.38
N ILE A 29 21.90 -19.39 5.54
CA ILE A 29 22.69 -18.23 6.00
C ILE A 29 23.20 -17.40 4.82
N LYS A 30 23.34 -18.00 3.63
CA LYS A 30 23.85 -17.33 2.42
C LYS A 30 23.05 -16.08 1.99
N GLY A 31 21.72 -16.09 2.14
CA GLY A 31 20.87 -14.93 1.80
C GLY A 31 21.06 -13.79 2.81
N THR A 32 20.83 -14.10 4.09
CA THR A 32 20.92 -13.18 5.22
C THR A 32 22.29 -12.47 5.30
N TYR A 33 23.39 -13.18 4.99
CA TYR A 33 24.73 -12.60 5.04
C TYR A 33 25.05 -11.65 3.87
N ARG A 34 24.42 -11.84 2.70
CA ARG A 34 24.58 -10.95 1.53
C ARG A 34 23.83 -9.64 1.69
N GLU A 35 22.64 -9.72 2.29
CA GLU A 35 21.80 -8.58 2.68
C GLU A 35 22.50 -7.71 3.73
N ASP A 36 23.19 -8.37 4.67
CA ASP A 36 23.86 -7.75 5.80
C ASP A 36 24.96 -6.76 5.43
N THR A 37 25.72 -6.98 4.35
CA THR A 37 26.87 -6.12 4.03
C THR A 37 26.45 -4.71 3.60
N LEU A 38 25.53 -4.60 2.63
CA LEU A 38 24.99 -3.30 2.21
C LEU A 38 24.22 -2.65 3.36
N LYS A 39 23.41 -3.44 4.10
CA LYS A 39 22.68 -2.96 5.28
C LYS A 39 23.62 -2.35 6.33
N LYS A 40 24.70 -3.06 6.70
CA LYS A 40 25.73 -2.58 7.64
C LYS A 40 26.40 -1.32 7.15
N PHE A 41 26.75 -1.26 5.85
CA PHE A 41 27.31 -0.04 5.26
C PHE A 41 26.38 1.18 5.48
N LEU A 42 25.09 1.03 5.21
CA LEU A 42 24.10 2.11 5.35
C LEU A 42 23.81 2.45 6.83
N LEU A 43 23.68 1.44 7.70
CA LEU A 43 23.41 1.62 9.13
C LEU A 43 24.57 2.24 9.92
N ASN A 44 25.82 2.09 9.46
CA ASN A 44 27.01 2.57 10.16
C ASN A 44 27.18 4.11 10.06
N GLY A 45 26.18 4.86 10.51
CA GLY A 45 26.19 6.32 10.63
C GLY A 45 26.03 7.09 9.33
N ARG A 46 25.67 6.41 8.23
CA ARG A 46 25.55 7.00 6.90
C ARG A 46 24.14 7.44 6.55
N ILE A 47 23.15 7.08 7.37
CA ILE A 47 21.76 7.49 7.18
C ILE A 47 21.22 8.09 8.49
N PRO A 48 20.49 9.22 8.44
CA PRO A 48 19.82 9.80 9.61
C PRO A 48 18.88 8.80 10.29
N LYS A 49 18.84 8.82 11.62
CA LYS A 49 18.10 7.82 12.43
C LYS A 49 16.61 7.69 12.10
N ARG A 50 15.96 8.76 11.66
CA ARG A 50 14.56 8.76 11.20
C ARG A 50 14.30 7.77 10.05
N PHE A 51 15.32 7.46 9.25
CA PHE A 51 15.25 6.47 8.18
C PHE A 51 15.84 5.16 8.69
N SER A 52 15.00 4.35 9.32
CA SER A 52 15.41 3.04 9.80
C SER A 52 15.41 2.01 8.67
N ILE A 53 16.26 0.99 8.80
CA ILE A 53 16.44 -0.05 7.78
C ILE A 53 16.13 -1.41 8.40
N GLY A 54 15.14 -2.08 7.82
CA GLY A 54 14.66 -3.39 8.23
C GLY A 54 14.76 -4.42 7.11
N SER A 55 14.40 -5.65 7.44
CA SER A 55 14.16 -6.74 6.48
C SER A 55 12.88 -7.45 6.96
N GLY A 56 12.04 -7.91 6.06
CA GLY A 56 10.73 -8.48 6.42
C GLY A 56 9.70 -8.32 5.31
N GLU A 57 8.42 -8.40 5.67
CA GLU A 57 7.31 -8.22 4.74
C GLU A 57 6.61 -6.88 4.96
N ILE A 58 5.92 -6.41 3.94
CA ILE A 58 5.15 -5.17 3.98
C ILE A 58 3.68 -5.54 3.81
N ILE A 59 2.83 -5.03 4.69
CA ILE A 59 1.39 -5.23 4.62
C ILE A 59 0.74 -3.92 4.15
N GLY A 60 -0.06 -4.01 3.09
CA GLY A 60 -0.84 -2.92 2.56
C GLY A 60 -2.19 -2.77 3.26
N PRO A 61 -2.90 -1.66 3.00
CA PRO A 61 -4.19 -1.39 3.60
C PRO A 61 -5.34 -2.25 3.04
N ASN A 62 -5.09 -3.15 2.09
CA ASN A 62 -6.09 -3.94 1.38
C ASN A 62 -5.84 -5.47 1.47
N HIS A 63 -5.27 -5.95 2.59
CA HIS A 63 -4.84 -7.35 2.82
C HIS A 63 -3.75 -7.87 1.88
N ASP A 64 -3.16 -7.01 1.08
CA ASP A 64 -2.01 -7.33 0.26
C ASP A 64 -0.73 -7.38 1.09
N VAL A 65 0.07 -8.42 0.88
CA VAL A 65 1.34 -8.63 1.59
C VAL A 65 2.44 -8.81 0.57
N SER A 66 3.54 -8.09 0.74
CA SER A 66 4.72 -8.23 -0.11
C SER A 66 5.40 -9.57 0.14
N LYS A 67 6.22 -10.01 -0.81
CA LYS A 67 7.26 -11.00 -0.46
C LYS A 67 8.23 -10.37 0.54
N GLN A 68 9.03 -11.20 1.19
CA GLN A 68 10.15 -10.72 2.00
C GLN A 68 11.06 -9.80 1.18
N CYS A 69 11.22 -8.57 1.66
CA CYS A 69 12.10 -7.55 1.08
C CYS A 69 13.44 -7.54 1.81
N ASP A 70 14.51 -7.43 1.04
CA ASP A 70 15.89 -7.47 1.52
C ASP A 70 16.20 -6.26 2.42
N LEU A 71 15.95 -5.04 1.92
CA LEU A 71 16.05 -3.80 2.69
C LEU A 71 14.76 -2.98 2.57
N ILE A 72 14.15 -2.69 3.72
CA ILE A 72 12.99 -1.82 3.86
C ILE A 72 13.44 -0.55 4.56
N PHE A 73 13.25 0.61 3.92
CA PHE A 73 13.46 1.91 4.53
C PHE A 73 12.13 2.39 5.09
N TYR A 74 12.06 2.61 6.40
CA TYR A 74 10.83 3.00 7.07
C TYR A 74 11.05 4.13 8.07
N ASP A 75 9.96 4.76 8.47
CA ASP A 75 9.95 5.80 9.49
C ASP A 75 10.29 5.21 10.87
N GLY A 76 11.54 5.39 11.29
CA GLY A 76 12.03 4.87 12.57
C GLY A 76 11.41 5.51 13.81
N ASP A 77 10.81 6.69 13.64
CA ASP A 77 10.24 7.45 14.75
C ASP A 77 8.74 7.12 14.94
N ASN A 78 8.04 6.76 13.86
CA ASN A 78 6.57 6.59 13.88
C ASN A 78 6.06 5.20 13.44
N CYS A 79 6.91 4.32 12.90
CA CYS A 79 6.47 3.01 12.42
C CYS A 79 6.31 1.99 13.56
N PRO A 80 5.10 1.43 13.78
CA PRO A 80 4.88 0.33 14.70
C PRO A 80 5.19 -0.98 13.97
N VAL A 81 6.45 -1.38 14.00
CA VAL A 81 6.88 -2.65 13.41
C VAL A 81 6.09 -3.79 14.07
N LEU A 82 5.30 -4.51 13.27
CA LEU A 82 4.49 -5.63 13.73
C LEU A 82 5.38 -6.87 13.77
N MET A 83 5.67 -7.38 14.97
CA MET A 83 6.58 -8.51 15.16
C MET A 83 5.80 -9.81 15.35
N PHE A 84 6.14 -10.84 14.56
CA PHE A 84 5.66 -12.20 14.76
C PHE A 84 6.83 -13.08 15.19
N GLY A 85 6.87 -13.45 16.47
CA GLY A 85 8.02 -14.15 17.06
C GLY A 85 9.30 -13.31 17.09
N ASP A 86 10.46 -13.97 17.20
CA ASP A 86 11.75 -13.29 17.44
C ASP A 86 12.43 -12.76 16.17
N SER A 87 11.95 -13.11 14.97
CA SER A 87 12.71 -12.86 13.72
C SER A 87 11.91 -12.34 12.54
N PHE A 88 10.57 -12.29 12.61
CA PHE A 88 9.73 -11.88 11.48
C PHE A 88 9.10 -10.52 11.75
N HIS A 89 9.46 -9.54 10.90
CA HIS A 89 8.98 -8.18 10.98
C HIS A 89 8.03 -7.90 9.82
N VAL A 90 6.89 -7.30 10.13
CA VAL A 90 5.91 -6.83 9.16
C VAL A 90 5.75 -5.32 9.31
N TYR A 91 5.82 -4.60 8.20
CA TYR A 91 5.79 -3.14 8.16
C TYR A 91 4.50 -2.66 7.47
N PRO A 92 3.71 -1.77 8.09
CA PRO A 92 2.60 -1.10 7.40
C PRO A 92 3.11 -0.29 6.21
N ALA A 93 2.50 -0.46 5.04
CA ALA A 93 2.97 0.14 3.79
C ALA A 93 3.06 1.68 3.84
N GLU A 94 2.21 2.35 4.63
CA GLU A 94 2.22 3.81 4.81
C GLU A 94 3.47 4.33 5.54
N SER A 95 4.13 3.47 6.32
CA SER A 95 5.34 3.83 7.07
C SER A 95 6.64 3.55 6.30
N VAL A 96 6.54 2.96 5.11
CA VAL A 96 7.68 2.57 4.28
C VAL A 96 8.01 3.67 3.27
N PHE A 97 9.24 4.16 3.31
CA PHE A 97 9.80 5.11 2.36
C PHE A 97 10.14 4.45 1.01
N GLY A 98 10.62 3.21 1.05
CA GLY A 98 10.94 2.43 -0.13
C GLY A 98 11.70 1.15 0.18
N ILE A 99 11.99 0.38 -0.86
CA ILE A 99 12.74 -0.89 -0.74
C ILE A 99 13.98 -0.91 -1.64
N ILE A 100 14.94 -1.76 -1.26
CA ILE A 100 16.05 -2.14 -2.13
C ILE A 100 16.08 -3.66 -2.24
N GLU A 101 15.94 -4.17 -3.47
CA GLU A 101 16.15 -5.57 -3.81
C GLU A 101 17.62 -5.82 -4.13
N ILE A 102 18.26 -6.72 -3.39
CA ILE A 102 19.70 -7.01 -3.51
C ILE A 102 19.90 -8.28 -4.32
N LYS A 103 20.78 -8.24 -5.31
CA LYS A 103 21.19 -9.39 -6.12
C LYS A 103 22.71 -9.55 -6.11
N SER A 104 23.18 -10.80 -6.05
CA SER A 104 24.61 -11.11 -6.16
C SER A 104 25.17 -10.78 -7.54
N SER A 105 24.46 -11.20 -8.58
CA SER A 105 24.79 -10.97 -9.98
C SER A 105 23.49 -10.70 -10.73
N LEU A 106 23.47 -9.68 -11.60
CA LEU A 106 22.26 -9.21 -12.25
C LEU A 106 22.24 -9.58 -13.74
N GLY A 107 21.49 -10.63 -14.06
CA GLY A 107 21.10 -10.99 -15.43
C GLY A 107 19.68 -10.55 -15.77
N LYS A 108 19.19 -10.98 -16.94
CA LYS A 108 17.82 -10.66 -17.39
C LYS A 108 16.77 -11.20 -16.43
N LYS A 109 16.94 -12.45 -15.97
CA LYS A 109 15.98 -13.12 -15.08
C LYS A 109 15.90 -12.42 -13.73
N GLU A 110 17.05 -12.19 -13.10
CA GLU A 110 17.15 -11.56 -11.79
C GLU A 110 16.61 -10.12 -11.82
N LEU A 111 16.84 -9.39 -12.92
CA LEU A 111 16.24 -8.09 -13.15
C LEU A 111 14.71 -8.20 -13.21
N THR A 112 14.15 -9.12 -14.01
CA THR A 112 12.69 -9.30 -14.11
C THR A 112 12.05 -9.67 -12.76
N ASP A 113 12.68 -10.56 -12.00
CA ASP A 113 12.18 -10.97 -10.68
C ASP A 113 12.19 -9.78 -9.70
N ALA A 114 13.27 -8.99 -9.68
CA ALA A 114 13.38 -7.80 -8.83
C ALA A 114 12.40 -6.69 -9.23
N LEU A 115 12.18 -6.48 -10.54
CA LEU A 115 11.17 -5.55 -11.05
C LEU A 115 9.76 -5.95 -10.61
N ALA A 116 9.43 -7.23 -10.66
CA ALA A 116 8.13 -7.73 -10.21
C ALA A 116 7.93 -7.49 -8.70
N ASN A 117 8.97 -7.70 -7.87
CA ASN A 117 8.91 -7.42 -6.44
C ASN A 117 8.72 -5.91 -6.15
N VAL A 118 9.49 -5.04 -6.83
CA VAL A 118 9.35 -3.59 -6.73
C VAL A 118 7.95 -3.13 -7.13
N ALA A 119 7.44 -3.60 -8.28
CA ALA A 119 6.12 -3.25 -8.76
C ALA A 119 5.02 -3.74 -7.81
N ALA A 120 5.15 -4.95 -7.28
CA ALA A 120 4.21 -5.49 -6.29
C ALA A 120 4.14 -4.57 -5.07
N PHE A 121 5.27 -4.25 -4.43
CA PHE A 121 5.30 -3.33 -3.29
C PHE A 121 4.73 -1.95 -3.62
N LYS A 122 5.13 -1.33 -4.73
CA LYS A 122 4.64 0.00 -5.11
C LYS A 122 3.13 0.02 -5.36
N SER A 123 2.57 -1.09 -5.85
CA SER A 123 1.11 -1.22 -6.05
C SER A 123 0.32 -1.28 -4.75
N MET A 124 0.96 -1.67 -3.63
CA MET A 124 0.33 -1.75 -2.30
C MET A 124 0.13 -0.40 -1.64
N VAL A 125 0.92 0.60 -2.04
CA VAL A 125 0.80 1.95 -1.49
C VAL A 125 -0.18 2.74 -2.36
N PRO A 126 -1.42 2.98 -1.92
CA PRO A 126 -2.38 3.75 -2.69
C PRO A 126 -1.85 5.16 -2.97
N PHE A 127 -2.29 5.74 -4.09
CA PHE A 127 -1.96 7.13 -4.38
C PHE A 127 -2.67 8.02 -3.37
N ASP A 128 -1.91 8.80 -2.62
CA ASP A 128 -2.42 9.88 -1.78
C ASP A 128 -1.78 11.17 -2.28
N SER A 129 -2.59 12.15 -2.66
CA SER A 129 -2.10 13.46 -3.12
C SER A 129 -1.26 14.18 -2.08
N ASN A 130 -1.37 13.81 -0.80
CA ASN A 130 -0.61 14.39 0.30
C ASN A 130 0.63 13.58 0.69
N ALA A 131 0.88 12.44 0.03
CA ALA A 131 2.06 11.62 0.27
C ALA A 131 2.84 11.41 -1.03
N THR A 132 4.15 11.24 -0.90
CA THR A 132 4.97 10.89 -2.07
C THR A 132 4.89 9.39 -2.33
N ARG A 133 5.20 8.95 -3.56
CA ARG A 133 5.24 7.52 -3.86
C ARG A 133 6.46 6.87 -3.21
N PRO A 134 6.39 5.58 -2.80
CA PRO A 134 7.57 4.90 -2.28
C PRO A 134 8.58 4.62 -3.41
N PHE A 135 9.86 4.59 -3.07
CA PHE A 135 10.89 4.20 -4.04
C PHE A 135 11.11 2.68 -4.05
N GLY A 136 11.62 2.17 -5.16
CA GLY A 136 12.12 0.81 -5.31
C GLY A 136 13.42 0.83 -6.09
N ILE A 137 14.47 0.28 -5.52
CA ILE A 137 15.81 0.22 -6.11
C ILE A 137 16.20 -1.24 -6.28
N ILE A 138 16.89 -1.53 -7.38
CA ILE A 138 17.52 -2.83 -7.59
C ILE A 138 19.03 -2.62 -7.46
N PHE A 139 19.67 -3.28 -6.50
CA PHE A 139 21.11 -3.20 -6.28
C PHE A 139 21.77 -4.54 -6.55
N ALA A 140 22.86 -4.53 -7.31
CA ALA A 140 23.66 -5.73 -7.56
C ALA A 140 25.15 -5.51 -7.36
N TYR A 141 25.84 -6.54 -6.89
CA TYR A 141 27.30 -6.52 -6.70
C TYR A 141 28.06 -6.71 -8.02
N SER A 142 27.48 -7.41 -8.99
CA SER A 142 28.11 -7.63 -10.29
C SER A 142 27.09 -7.81 -11.42
N LEU A 143 27.56 -7.70 -12.66
CA LEU A 143 26.84 -8.18 -13.83
C LEU A 143 26.99 -9.72 -13.93
N SER A 144 26.08 -10.34 -14.65
CA SER A 144 26.21 -11.74 -15.08
C SER A 144 27.06 -11.80 -16.37
N SER A 145 26.64 -12.55 -17.37
CA SER A 145 27.25 -12.55 -18.70
C SER A 145 26.63 -11.48 -19.61
N ASN A 146 26.48 -10.25 -19.10
CA ASN A 146 25.74 -9.17 -19.76
C ASN A 146 26.39 -7.79 -19.53
N SER A 147 25.76 -6.72 -20.02
CA SER A 147 26.23 -5.33 -19.88
C SER A 147 25.14 -4.41 -19.31
N LEU A 148 25.54 -3.24 -18.80
CA LEU A 148 24.58 -2.18 -18.43
C LEU A 148 23.66 -1.82 -19.60
N ASP A 149 24.21 -1.66 -20.80
CA ASP A 149 23.44 -1.33 -22.01
C ASP A 149 22.37 -2.41 -22.32
N SER A 150 22.68 -3.68 -22.06
CA SER A 150 21.71 -4.77 -22.21
C SER A 150 20.61 -4.76 -21.14
N LEU A 151 20.95 -4.38 -19.89
CA LEU A 151 19.99 -4.23 -18.80
C LEU A 151 19.07 -3.03 -19.06
N GLU A 152 19.62 -1.93 -19.58
CA GLU A 152 18.85 -0.75 -20.00
C GLU A 152 17.79 -1.14 -21.04
N LYS A 153 18.17 -1.94 -22.04
CA LYS A 153 17.23 -2.46 -23.04
C LYS A 153 16.14 -3.34 -22.42
N ASN A 154 16.50 -4.22 -21.49
CA ASN A 154 15.52 -5.08 -20.80
C ASN A 154 14.56 -4.26 -19.93
N LEU A 155 15.07 -3.24 -19.22
CA LEU A 155 14.26 -2.34 -18.41
C LEU A 155 13.32 -1.52 -19.29
N LYS A 156 13.79 -0.98 -20.41
CA LYS A 156 12.95 -0.28 -21.39
C LYS A 156 11.82 -1.16 -21.94
N GLU A 157 12.10 -2.44 -22.20
CA GLU A 157 11.08 -3.40 -22.63
C GLU A 157 10.02 -3.62 -21.53
N TYR A 158 10.43 -3.74 -20.27
CA TYR A 158 9.52 -3.85 -19.13
C TYR A 158 8.68 -2.58 -18.97
N GLU A 159 9.30 -1.40 -19.01
CA GLU A 159 8.64 -0.10 -18.84
C GLU A 159 7.59 0.16 -19.92
N SER A 160 7.80 -0.29 -21.16
CA SER A 160 6.80 -0.18 -22.23
C SER A 160 5.50 -0.96 -21.99
N LYS A 161 5.49 -1.88 -21.01
CA LYS A 161 4.37 -2.78 -20.70
C LYS A 161 3.75 -2.51 -19.33
N ASN A 162 4.30 -1.60 -18.54
CA ASN A 162 3.90 -1.35 -17.16
C ASN A 162 3.70 0.14 -16.92
N VAL A 163 2.75 0.49 -16.05
CA VAL A 163 2.47 1.89 -15.70
C VAL A 163 3.66 2.52 -14.98
N THR A 164 3.87 3.82 -15.22
CA THR A 164 5.03 4.60 -14.75
C THR A 164 5.24 4.55 -13.25
N ASP A 165 4.16 4.52 -12.48
CA ASP A 165 4.19 4.51 -11.01
C ASP A 165 4.88 3.27 -10.44
N LEU A 166 4.96 2.18 -11.22
CA LEU A 166 5.54 0.90 -10.79
C LEU A 166 7.00 0.73 -11.23
N TRP A 167 7.55 1.66 -12.02
CA TRP A 167 8.93 1.59 -12.48
C TRP A 167 9.91 1.70 -11.31
N PRO A 168 11.08 1.03 -11.38
CA PRO A 168 12.13 1.23 -10.38
C PRO A 168 12.71 2.64 -10.47
N ASN A 169 13.18 3.17 -9.35
CA ASN A 169 13.81 4.49 -9.28
C ASN A 169 15.25 4.47 -9.78
N MET A 170 15.94 3.34 -9.60
CA MET A 170 17.26 3.09 -10.18
C MET A 170 17.61 1.60 -10.14
N VAL A 171 18.45 1.20 -11.09
CA VAL A 171 19.15 -0.10 -11.09
C VAL A 171 20.64 0.17 -10.95
N VAL A 172 21.23 -0.31 -9.87
CA VAL A 172 22.63 -0.09 -9.49
C VAL A 172 23.40 -1.38 -9.68
N VAL A 173 24.52 -1.32 -10.39
CA VAL A 173 25.49 -2.42 -10.43
C VAL A 173 26.85 -1.91 -9.96
N LEU A 174 27.26 -2.36 -8.78
CA LEU A 174 28.45 -1.88 -8.10
C LEU A 174 29.70 -1.99 -8.99
N ASN A 175 30.55 -0.97 -8.96
CA ASN A 175 31.74 -0.83 -9.81
C ASN A 175 31.49 -0.86 -11.33
N GLU A 176 30.23 -0.85 -11.78
CA GLU A 176 29.88 -0.73 -13.19
C GLU A 176 29.19 0.61 -13.48
N GLY A 177 28.04 0.85 -12.84
CA GLY A 177 27.24 2.05 -13.10
C GLY A 177 25.81 1.97 -12.60
N ILE A 178 25.02 2.95 -13.01
CA ILE A 178 23.61 3.10 -12.60
C ILE A 178 22.75 3.35 -13.83
N ILE A 179 21.58 2.71 -13.87
CA ILE A 179 20.52 2.95 -14.83
C ILE A 179 19.39 3.67 -14.09
N TYR A 180 19.00 4.85 -14.57
CA TYR A 180 17.91 5.66 -13.99
C TYR A 180 17.33 6.59 -15.06
N HIS A 181 16.28 7.31 -14.72
CA HIS A 181 15.58 8.20 -15.66
C HIS A 181 16.16 9.61 -15.63
N LYS A 182 16.20 10.25 -16.80
CA LYS A 182 16.48 11.67 -16.95
C LYS A 182 15.35 12.35 -17.68
N ASN A 183 15.19 13.64 -17.40
CA ASN A 183 14.53 14.57 -18.30
C ASN A 183 15.57 15.57 -18.82
N ARG A 184 15.15 16.57 -19.61
CA ARG A 184 16.07 17.53 -20.27
C ARG A 184 17.09 18.20 -19.34
N PHE A 185 16.75 18.41 -18.07
CA PHE A 185 17.57 19.23 -17.17
C PHE A 185 18.00 18.49 -15.90
N ASN A 186 17.28 17.45 -15.50
CA ASN A 186 17.44 16.83 -14.19
C ASN A 186 17.47 15.30 -14.27
N ASN A 187 18.16 14.71 -13.30
CA ASN A 187 17.97 13.31 -12.95
C ASN A 187 16.57 13.19 -12.32
N VAL A 188 15.82 12.18 -12.75
CA VAL A 188 14.48 11.89 -12.25
C VAL A 188 14.61 10.67 -11.36
N PHE A 189 14.61 10.91 -10.05
CA PHE A 189 14.72 9.83 -9.07
C PHE A 189 13.37 9.50 -8.46
N LYS A 190 12.49 10.47 -8.20
CA LYS A 190 11.23 10.22 -7.49
C LYS A 190 10.18 9.65 -8.43
N SER A 191 9.34 8.78 -7.89
CA SER A 191 8.36 8.07 -8.71
C SER A 191 7.26 8.97 -9.25
N GLU A 192 6.86 9.99 -8.50
CA GLU A 192 5.90 11.01 -8.93
C GLU A 192 6.45 11.98 -9.99
N GLU A 193 7.77 12.01 -10.19
CA GLU A 193 8.40 12.89 -11.20
C GLU A 193 8.48 12.22 -12.57
N PHE A 194 8.21 10.91 -12.68
CA PHE A 194 8.13 10.20 -13.95
C PHE A 194 7.01 10.75 -14.83
N ASN A 195 7.33 11.03 -16.10
CA ASN A 195 6.41 11.59 -17.09
C ASN A 195 6.87 11.23 -18.52
N ASP A 196 6.10 11.58 -19.54
CA ASP A 196 6.37 11.26 -20.95
C ASP A 196 7.71 11.79 -21.50
N LEU A 197 8.33 12.76 -20.83
CA LEU A 197 9.66 13.28 -21.20
C LEU A 197 10.81 12.55 -20.48
N SER A 198 10.49 11.64 -19.58
CA SER A 198 11.46 10.81 -18.86
C SER A 198 11.99 9.74 -19.80
N TYR A 199 13.30 9.66 -19.93
CA TYR A 199 13.96 8.63 -20.71
C TYR A 199 15.04 7.95 -19.88
N LEU A 200 15.21 6.65 -20.13
CA LEU A 200 16.19 5.84 -19.44
C LEU A 200 17.60 6.17 -19.94
N ILE A 201 18.56 6.21 -19.02
CA ILE A 201 19.99 6.32 -19.34
C ILE A 201 20.79 5.37 -18.44
N SER A 202 21.78 4.69 -19.01
CA SER A 202 22.83 4.02 -18.24
C SER A 202 24.10 4.86 -18.19
N ILE A 203 24.62 5.11 -16.99
CA ILE A 203 25.89 5.84 -16.79
C ILE A 203 26.92 4.93 -16.12
N LYS A 204 28.08 4.81 -16.76
CA LYS A 204 29.21 3.99 -16.30
C LYS A 204 30.07 4.77 -15.32
N PHE A 205 29.67 4.78 -14.04
CA PHE A 205 30.43 5.45 -12.97
C PHE A 205 31.63 4.66 -12.46
N LYS A 206 31.72 3.36 -12.78
CA LYS A 206 32.83 2.51 -12.36
C LYS A 206 33.04 2.57 -10.84
N GLU A 207 34.26 2.84 -10.37
CA GLU A 207 34.57 2.86 -8.93
C GLU A 207 33.78 3.93 -8.15
N ASP A 208 33.20 4.92 -8.82
CA ASP A 208 32.38 5.97 -8.20
C ASP A 208 30.89 5.57 -8.03
N THR A 209 30.47 4.39 -8.53
CA THR A 209 29.06 3.95 -8.48
C THR A 209 28.45 3.98 -7.07
N LEU A 210 29.21 3.57 -6.05
CA LEU A 210 28.70 3.54 -4.67
C LEU A 210 28.38 4.96 -4.15
N LEU A 211 29.21 5.94 -4.50
CA LEU A 211 29.00 7.33 -4.10
C LEU A 211 27.75 7.89 -4.76
N GLU A 212 27.61 7.70 -6.07
CA GLU A 212 26.44 8.18 -6.82
C GLU A 212 25.15 7.53 -6.32
N PHE A 213 25.15 6.21 -6.09
CA PHE A 213 24.03 5.51 -5.47
C PHE A 213 23.68 6.10 -4.10
N TYR A 214 24.67 6.31 -3.24
CA TYR A 214 24.45 6.85 -1.90
C TYR A 214 23.85 8.26 -1.94
N LEU A 215 24.32 9.14 -2.82
CA LEU A 215 23.78 10.48 -3.00
C LEU A 215 22.32 10.41 -3.49
N SER A 216 22.04 9.61 -4.52
CA SER A 216 20.69 9.46 -5.06
C SER A 216 19.71 8.82 -4.06
N LEU A 217 20.16 7.85 -3.26
CA LEU A 217 19.34 7.27 -2.19
C LEU A 217 19.00 8.32 -1.12
N PHE A 218 19.96 9.18 -0.77
CA PHE A 218 19.72 10.24 0.20
C PHE A 218 18.73 11.29 -0.31
N ASP A 219 18.81 11.65 -1.59
CA ASP A 219 17.83 12.54 -2.23
C ASP A 219 16.41 11.94 -2.20
N LEU A 220 16.29 10.63 -2.45
CA LEU A 220 15.01 9.91 -2.33
C LEU A 220 14.47 9.94 -0.90
N LEU A 221 15.29 9.59 0.09
CA LEU A 221 14.87 9.56 1.49
C LEU A 221 14.48 10.94 2.02
N SER A 222 15.30 11.96 1.73
CA SER A 222 15.09 13.32 2.25
C SER A 222 13.83 14.00 1.68
N SER A 223 13.39 13.61 0.48
CA SER A 223 12.21 14.16 -0.17
C SER A 223 10.90 13.46 0.19
N LYS A 224 10.96 12.35 0.91
CA LYS A 224 9.80 11.50 1.16
C LYS A 224 8.89 12.05 2.27
N ILE A 225 7.59 12.12 1.96
CA ILE A 225 6.50 12.45 2.88
C ILE A 225 5.61 11.21 2.97
N ASN A 226 5.38 10.69 4.17
CA ASN A 226 4.53 9.52 4.41
C ASN A 226 3.07 9.93 4.56
N ALA A 227 2.18 9.04 4.14
CA ALA A 227 0.76 9.15 4.44
C ALA A 227 0.53 9.01 5.96
N PRO A 228 -0.52 9.63 6.53
CA PRO A 228 -0.83 9.45 7.95
C PRO A 228 -1.13 7.98 8.24
N LEU A 229 -0.35 7.40 9.14
CA LEU A 229 -0.54 6.03 9.58
C LEU A 229 -1.84 5.90 10.40
N ASN A 230 -2.75 5.04 9.95
CA ASN A 230 -3.96 4.71 10.70
C ASN A 230 -4.01 3.23 11.04
N LEU A 231 -3.43 2.87 12.19
CA LEU A 231 -3.35 1.48 12.65
C LEU A 231 -4.70 0.82 12.86
N ARG A 232 -5.77 1.60 13.10
CA ARG A 232 -7.10 1.01 13.28
C ARG A 232 -7.62 0.35 12.00
N LYS A 233 -7.14 0.79 10.81
CA LYS A 233 -7.45 0.11 9.54
C LYS A 233 -6.91 -1.31 9.48
N TYR A 234 -5.82 -1.59 10.19
CA TYR A 234 -5.22 -2.93 10.25
C TYR A 234 -5.94 -3.86 11.23
N LYS A 235 -6.88 -3.37 12.04
CA LYS A 235 -7.75 -4.22 12.86
C LYS A 235 -8.66 -5.07 11.97
N GLU A 236 -9.19 -4.46 10.92
CA GLU A 236 -10.10 -5.09 9.96
C GLU A 236 -9.81 -4.54 8.58
N LEU A 237 -8.95 -5.24 7.86
CA LEU A 237 -8.58 -4.87 6.50
C LEU A 237 -9.73 -5.22 5.53
N PRO A 238 -9.93 -4.43 4.46
CA PRO A 238 -11.01 -4.62 3.48
C PRO A 238 -10.93 -5.95 2.73
N THR A 239 -12.05 -6.65 2.61
CA THR A 239 -12.16 -7.86 1.77
C THR A 239 -12.28 -7.48 0.30
N LYS A 240 -11.57 -8.20 -0.58
CA LYS A 240 -11.72 -8.02 -2.02
C LYS A 240 -12.95 -8.79 -2.54
N LEU A 241 -13.93 -8.06 -3.07
CA LEU A 241 -15.12 -8.58 -3.75
C LEU A 241 -15.12 -8.09 -5.20
N GLY A 242 -14.79 -8.98 -6.13
CA GLY A 242 -14.60 -8.62 -7.54
C GLY A 242 -13.54 -7.53 -7.74
N SER A 243 -13.99 -6.36 -8.17
CA SER A 243 -13.15 -5.16 -8.39
C SER A 243 -13.13 -4.19 -7.20
N TYR A 244 -13.82 -4.52 -6.10
CA TYR A 244 -14.01 -3.66 -4.93
C TYR A 244 -13.24 -4.17 -3.71
N TYR A 245 -12.74 -3.24 -2.90
CA TYR A 245 -12.26 -3.50 -1.55
C TYR A 245 -13.29 -2.97 -0.54
N VAL A 246 -13.88 -3.86 0.26
CA VAL A 246 -15.06 -3.54 1.09
C VAL A 246 -14.85 -3.86 2.57
N THR A 247 -15.24 -2.93 3.46
CA THR A 247 -15.33 -3.17 4.92
C THR A 247 -16.77 -3.04 5.40
N ASP A 248 -17.05 -3.62 6.58
CA ASP A 248 -18.34 -3.54 7.30
C ASP A 248 -19.53 -4.16 6.54
N HIS A 249 -19.25 -4.97 5.51
CA HIS A 249 -20.25 -5.67 4.72
C HIS A 249 -20.58 -7.07 5.26
N ASP A 250 -19.86 -7.53 6.29
CA ASP A 250 -19.81 -8.92 6.76
C ASP A 250 -20.17 -9.10 8.24
N ARG A 251 -20.95 -8.17 8.79
CA ARG A 251 -21.35 -8.14 10.20
C ARG A 251 -22.85 -8.33 10.42
N PHE A 252 -23.55 -8.89 9.44
CA PHE A 252 -24.98 -9.15 9.54
C PHE A 252 -25.23 -10.47 10.27
N VAL A 253 -26.31 -10.55 11.03
CA VAL A 253 -26.60 -11.72 11.87
C VAL A 253 -27.94 -12.31 11.52
N ASP A 254 -27.94 -13.58 11.17
CA ASP A 254 -29.13 -14.43 11.23
C ASP A 254 -29.26 -14.98 12.64
N SER A 255 -30.14 -14.36 13.43
CA SER A 255 -30.35 -14.73 14.83
C SER A 255 -31.05 -16.07 15.00
N GLU A 256 -31.77 -16.57 13.99
CA GLU A 256 -32.48 -17.85 14.06
C GLU A 256 -31.50 -19.01 13.92
N ASN A 257 -30.58 -18.90 12.96
CA ASN A 257 -29.61 -19.97 12.65
C ASN A 257 -28.24 -19.76 13.32
N GLY A 258 -28.02 -18.63 13.98
CA GLY A 258 -26.75 -18.34 14.64
C GLY A 258 -25.62 -18.02 13.65
N LEU A 259 -25.95 -17.55 12.44
CA LEU A 259 -25.01 -17.37 11.34
C LEU A 259 -24.61 -15.91 11.17
N VAL A 260 -23.37 -15.71 10.73
CA VAL A 260 -22.88 -14.40 10.27
C VAL A 260 -23.02 -14.34 8.75
N LEU A 261 -23.55 -13.22 8.26
CA LEU A 261 -23.84 -12.98 6.85
C LEU A 261 -22.99 -11.81 6.31
N SER A 262 -22.65 -11.90 5.03
CA SER A 262 -22.05 -10.80 4.26
C SER A 262 -22.87 -10.42 3.05
N ILE A 263 -22.83 -9.14 2.70
CA ILE A 263 -23.44 -8.59 1.48
C ILE A 263 -22.63 -9.06 0.27
N LYS A 264 -23.32 -9.61 -0.74
CA LYS A 264 -22.73 -10.09 -1.99
C LYS A 264 -22.22 -8.96 -2.89
N GLU A 265 -21.25 -9.31 -3.74
CA GLU A 265 -20.67 -8.42 -4.76
C GLU A 265 -21.73 -7.71 -5.63
N CYS A 266 -22.80 -8.41 -6.03
CA CYS A 266 -23.86 -7.83 -6.88
C CYS A 266 -24.54 -6.60 -6.26
N PHE A 267 -24.76 -6.61 -4.94
CA PHE A 267 -25.36 -5.48 -4.23
C PHE A 267 -24.35 -4.36 -4.01
N ILE A 268 -23.08 -4.70 -3.74
CA ILE A 268 -21.98 -3.74 -3.67
C ILE A 268 -21.84 -2.96 -5.00
N GLU A 269 -21.84 -3.67 -6.13
CA GLU A 269 -21.76 -3.07 -7.46
C GLU A 269 -22.96 -2.16 -7.75
N LYS A 270 -24.16 -2.59 -7.35
CA LYS A 270 -25.41 -1.82 -7.48
C LYS A 270 -25.34 -0.48 -6.74
N ILE A 271 -24.91 -0.50 -5.47
CA ILE A 271 -24.73 0.72 -4.66
C ILE A 271 -23.67 1.61 -5.28
N TYR A 272 -22.50 1.04 -5.58
CA TYR A 272 -21.35 1.78 -6.09
C TYR A 272 -21.71 2.53 -7.38
N THR A 273 -22.31 1.83 -8.34
CA THR A 273 -22.66 2.38 -9.66
C THR A 273 -23.67 3.52 -9.54
N TYR A 274 -24.75 3.32 -8.77
CA TYR A 274 -25.77 4.35 -8.55
C TYR A 274 -25.19 5.59 -7.87
N CYS A 275 -24.48 5.41 -6.77
CA CYS A 275 -23.93 6.51 -5.99
C CYS A 275 -22.86 7.30 -6.75
N LYS A 276 -22.01 6.63 -7.54
CA LYS A 276 -21.00 7.30 -8.37
C LYS A 276 -21.63 8.17 -9.46
N ALA A 277 -22.78 7.77 -10.01
CA ALA A 277 -23.50 8.57 -10.99
C ALA A 277 -24.12 9.86 -10.39
N ILE A 278 -24.54 9.81 -9.12
CA ILE A 278 -25.23 10.92 -8.44
C ILE A 278 -24.25 11.88 -7.74
N GLY A 279 -23.14 11.35 -7.22
CA GLY A 279 -22.19 12.12 -6.43
C GLY A 279 -22.45 12.05 -4.92
N LYS A 280 -21.61 12.75 -4.16
CA LYS A 280 -21.67 12.75 -2.69
C LYS A 280 -22.65 13.79 -2.17
N ARG A 281 -23.15 13.57 -0.95
CA ARG A 281 -23.96 14.51 -0.16
C ARG A 281 -23.31 14.75 1.19
N LEU A 282 -23.69 15.83 1.87
CA LEU A 282 -23.26 16.04 3.26
C LEU A 282 -23.97 15.01 4.15
N TYR A 283 -23.24 14.45 5.12
CA TYR A 283 -23.85 13.48 6.03
C TYR A 283 -24.97 14.10 6.87
N SER A 284 -24.85 15.39 7.23
CA SER A 284 -25.93 16.14 7.88
C SER A 284 -27.22 16.19 7.07
N GLU A 285 -27.15 16.32 5.74
CA GLU A 285 -28.33 16.30 4.87
C GLU A 285 -29.00 14.92 4.86
N ILE A 286 -28.21 13.85 4.90
CA ILE A 286 -28.72 12.48 4.97
C ILE A 286 -29.45 12.24 6.28
N LEU A 287 -28.89 12.69 7.41
CA LEU A 287 -29.55 12.60 8.72
C LEU A 287 -30.87 13.37 8.76
N LEU A 288 -30.95 14.54 8.11
CA LEU A 288 -32.21 15.28 7.98
C LEU A 288 -33.24 14.50 7.14
N LEU A 289 -32.81 13.87 6.05
CA LEU A 289 -33.69 13.01 5.23
C LEU A 289 -34.17 11.79 6.03
N GLU A 290 -33.29 11.17 6.81
CA GLU A 290 -33.57 9.95 7.58
C GLU A 290 -34.45 10.21 8.80
N LEU A 291 -34.12 11.23 9.59
CA LEU A 291 -34.67 11.45 10.94
C LEU A 291 -35.54 12.70 11.06
N GLY A 292 -35.47 13.62 10.10
CA GLY A 292 -36.15 14.93 10.16
C GLY A 292 -35.41 15.97 11.01
N GLY A 293 -34.24 15.61 11.55
CA GLY A 293 -33.44 16.44 12.44
C GLY A 293 -32.07 15.81 12.70
N LEU A 294 -31.15 16.59 13.27
CA LEU A 294 -29.90 16.04 13.78
C LEU A 294 -30.14 15.40 15.16
N PRO A 295 -29.42 14.33 15.53
CA PRO A 295 -29.53 13.73 16.86
C PRO A 295 -29.24 14.75 17.98
N GLU A 296 -29.96 14.64 19.10
CA GLU A 296 -29.76 15.55 20.24
C GLU A 296 -28.32 15.50 20.78
N ASN A 297 -27.81 16.64 21.27
CA ASN A 297 -26.46 16.80 21.83
C ASN A 297 -25.30 16.52 20.85
N THR A 298 -25.52 16.70 19.55
CA THR A 298 -24.46 16.55 18.54
C THR A 298 -24.03 17.90 17.97
N ASN A 299 -22.75 18.05 17.60
CA ASN A 299 -22.27 19.23 16.90
C ASN A 299 -22.46 19.03 15.39
N ILE A 300 -23.04 20.01 14.70
CA ILE A 300 -23.27 19.95 13.25
C ILE A 300 -21.96 19.73 12.47
N GLU A 301 -20.84 20.21 13.01
CA GLU A 301 -19.51 20.03 12.42
C GLU A 301 -19.09 18.56 12.34
N ASP A 302 -19.58 17.71 13.26
CA ASP A 302 -19.26 16.27 13.27
C ASP A 302 -19.82 15.55 12.02
N PHE A 303 -20.84 16.13 11.38
CA PHE A 303 -21.51 15.59 10.20
C PHE A 303 -21.19 16.36 8.92
N ASN A 304 -20.28 17.34 8.96
CA ASN A 304 -19.85 18.13 7.80
C ASN A 304 -18.79 17.40 6.95
N HIS A 305 -19.05 16.14 6.64
CA HIS A 305 -18.24 15.35 5.73
C HIS A 305 -19.10 14.75 4.62
N GLN A 306 -18.51 14.61 3.44
CA GLN A 306 -19.21 14.10 2.26
C GLN A 306 -19.19 12.58 2.21
N ILE A 307 -20.36 11.97 2.00
CA ILE A 307 -20.52 10.53 1.82
C ILE A 307 -21.42 10.21 0.64
N TYR A 308 -21.37 8.98 0.15
CA TYR A 308 -22.31 8.47 -0.84
C TYR A 308 -23.58 7.96 -0.16
N TYR A 309 -24.74 8.19 -0.79
CA TYR A 309 -26.03 7.75 -0.30
C TYR A 309 -26.81 7.02 -1.39
N TYR A 310 -27.27 5.81 -1.09
CA TYR A 310 -28.05 4.98 -2.00
C TYR A 310 -29.51 4.97 -1.57
N ASP A 311 -30.37 5.57 -2.39
CA ASP A 311 -31.81 5.65 -2.15
C ASP A 311 -32.55 5.94 -3.47
N PRO A 312 -32.53 4.97 -4.41
CA PRO A 312 -33.12 5.14 -5.75
C PRO A 312 -34.61 5.40 -5.74
N ASP A 313 -35.31 4.88 -4.73
CA ASP A 313 -36.78 4.94 -4.66
C ASP A 313 -37.26 6.13 -3.82
N ASN A 314 -36.33 6.92 -3.25
CA ASN A 314 -36.61 8.01 -2.33
C ASN A 314 -37.57 7.58 -1.21
N LEU A 315 -37.19 6.57 -0.44
CA LEU A 315 -38.01 6.03 0.66
C LEU A 315 -38.39 7.14 1.65
N PRO A 316 -39.53 7.07 2.35
CA PRO A 316 -39.86 8.06 3.36
C PRO A 316 -38.90 8.01 4.56
N GLY A 317 -38.58 9.17 5.10
CA GLY A 317 -37.88 9.34 6.37
C GLY A 317 -38.77 8.98 7.57
N LEU A 318 -38.16 8.77 8.74
CA LEU A 318 -38.87 8.40 9.97
C LEU A 318 -39.94 9.42 10.37
N HIS A 319 -39.67 10.69 10.10
CA HIS A 319 -40.53 11.82 10.44
C HIS A 319 -41.72 12.02 9.47
N GLU A 320 -41.73 11.32 8.33
CA GLU A 320 -42.75 11.46 7.28
C GLU A 320 -43.89 10.44 7.41
N VAL A 321 -43.73 9.43 8.28
CA VAL A 321 -44.67 8.33 8.45
C VAL A 321 -45.31 8.35 9.83
N GLU A 322 -46.63 8.21 9.89
CA GLU A 322 -47.37 8.10 11.14
C GLU A 322 -47.17 6.69 11.75
N ASN A 323 -46.71 6.62 13.00
CA ASN A 323 -46.34 5.38 13.69
C ASN A 323 -45.31 4.52 12.91
N PRO A 324 -44.10 5.05 12.67
CA PRO A 324 -43.13 4.44 11.76
C PRO A 324 -42.48 3.16 12.31
N ILE A 325 -42.63 2.89 13.61
CA ILE A 325 -42.01 1.75 14.31
C ILE A 325 -43.12 0.89 14.92
N VAL A 326 -43.06 -0.41 14.63
CA VAL A 326 -43.93 -1.43 15.20
C VAL A 326 -43.14 -2.26 16.21
N MET A 327 -43.64 -2.31 17.44
CA MET A 327 -43.03 -3.08 18.53
C MET A 327 -43.43 -4.56 18.43
N LEU A 328 -42.46 -5.46 18.54
CA LEU A 328 -42.65 -6.91 18.59
C LEU A 328 -42.33 -7.43 20.00
N GLU A 329 -42.66 -8.69 20.30
CA GLU A 329 -42.28 -9.32 21.59
C GLU A 329 -40.76 -9.31 21.82
N LYS A 330 -39.97 -9.34 20.74
CA LYS A 330 -38.51 -9.19 20.75
C LYS A 330 -38.09 -8.20 19.66
N GLY A 331 -37.83 -6.96 20.06
CA GLY A 331 -37.32 -5.90 19.17
C GLY A 331 -38.43 -5.07 18.51
N CYS A 332 -38.07 -4.38 17.43
CA CYS A 332 -38.97 -3.54 16.66
C CYS A 332 -38.64 -3.65 15.17
N VAL A 333 -39.66 -3.42 14.34
CA VAL A 333 -39.53 -3.32 12.88
C VAL A 333 -40.12 -2.00 12.40
N THR A 334 -39.77 -1.57 11.20
CA THR A 334 -40.44 -0.44 10.58
C THR A 334 -41.82 -0.85 10.06
N SER A 335 -42.78 0.07 10.10
CA SER A 335 -44.15 -0.16 9.61
C SER A 335 -44.20 -0.34 8.09
N GLU A 336 -43.26 0.30 7.37
CA GLU A 336 -43.06 0.19 5.93
C GLU A 336 -41.57 0.30 5.58
N LYS A 337 -41.22 0.36 4.28
CA LYS A 337 -39.84 0.58 3.86
C LYS A 337 -39.46 2.04 4.09
N LEU A 338 -38.58 2.28 5.05
CA LEU A 338 -38.10 3.62 5.41
C LEU A 338 -36.63 3.82 5.05
N LYS A 339 -36.16 5.06 5.08
CA LYS A 339 -34.73 5.37 5.00
C LYS A 339 -33.90 4.83 6.18
N VAL A 340 -34.57 4.43 7.27
CA VAL A 340 -33.95 3.91 8.49
C VAL A 340 -34.50 2.51 8.85
N PRO A 341 -33.74 1.66 9.58
CA PRO A 341 -32.32 1.83 9.91
C PRO A 341 -31.46 1.83 8.64
N SER A 342 -30.43 2.66 8.63
CA SER A 342 -29.44 2.72 7.56
C SER A 342 -28.15 2.03 7.99
N HIS A 343 -27.44 1.48 7.01
CA HIS A 343 -26.13 0.85 7.22
C HIS A 343 -25.08 1.56 6.38
N THR A 344 -23.86 1.63 6.90
CA THR A 344 -22.72 2.23 6.20
C THR A 344 -21.66 1.18 5.96
N ILE A 345 -21.23 1.07 4.71
CA ILE A 345 -20.07 0.28 4.29
C ILE A 345 -19.00 1.19 3.70
N THR A 346 -17.76 0.73 3.70
CA THR A 346 -16.68 1.39 2.96
C THR A 346 -16.40 0.62 1.69
N ILE A 347 -16.40 1.27 0.53
CA ILE A 347 -16.02 0.68 -0.76
C ILE A 347 -14.85 1.50 -1.31
N ASN A 348 -13.69 0.86 -1.56
CA ASN A 348 -12.47 1.48 -2.06
C ASN A 348 -12.04 2.71 -1.23
N GLY A 349 -12.22 2.66 0.08
CA GLY A 349 -11.87 3.73 1.02
C GLY A 349 -12.90 4.85 1.16
N GLU A 350 -14.03 4.80 0.45
CA GLU A 350 -15.10 5.79 0.53
C GLU A 350 -16.35 5.23 1.21
N ARG A 351 -17.07 6.07 1.98
CA ARG A 351 -18.27 5.66 2.73
C ARG A 351 -19.51 5.71 1.85
N PHE A 352 -20.27 4.62 1.87
CA PHE A 352 -21.57 4.48 1.23
C PHE A 352 -22.60 4.10 2.29
N THR A 353 -23.65 4.92 2.42
CA THR A 353 -24.75 4.68 3.35
C THR A 353 -26.02 4.37 2.57
N PHE A 354 -26.80 3.42 3.07
CA PHE A 354 -28.03 2.98 2.43
C PHE A 354 -29.05 2.48 3.45
N PRO A 355 -30.35 2.67 3.22
CA PRO A 355 -31.39 2.07 4.03
C PRO A 355 -31.34 0.53 3.99
N MET A 356 -31.43 -0.13 5.14
CA MET A 356 -31.48 -1.59 5.21
C MET A 356 -32.72 -2.18 4.50
N ALA A 357 -33.77 -1.39 4.27
CA ALA A 357 -34.96 -1.78 3.52
C ALA A 357 -34.69 -2.18 2.05
N TYR A 358 -33.49 -1.90 1.53
CA TYR A 358 -33.03 -2.32 0.21
C TYR A 358 -32.38 -3.70 0.17
N LEU A 359 -32.03 -4.27 1.33
CA LEU A 359 -31.45 -5.60 1.43
C LEU A 359 -32.56 -6.66 1.48
N SER A 360 -32.32 -7.76 0.77
CA SER A 360 -33.14 -8.98 0.80
C SER A 360 -32.26 -10.20 1.11
N GLU A 361 -32.87 -11.36 1.40
CA GLU A 361 -32.12 -12.61 1.64
C GLU A 361 -31.20 -12.98 0.47
N GLU A 362 -31.57 -12.63 -0.76
CA GLU A 362 -30.78 -12.89 -1.97
C GLU A 362 -29.49 -12.08 -2.02
N ASP A 363 -29.43 -10.95 -1.32
CA ASP A 363 -28.25 -10.06 -1.27
C ASP A 363 -27.18 -10.56 -0.28
N PHE A 364 -27.49 -11.59 0.52
CA PHE A 364 -26.59 -12.13 1.54
C PHE A 364 -25.98 -13.49 1.17
N GLU A 365 -24.78 -13.73 1.68
CA GLU A 365 -24.12 -15.04 1.73
C GLU A 365 -23.59 -15.34 3.15
N VAL A 366 -23.44 -16.62 3.47
CA VAL A 366 -22.98 -17.06 4.80
C VAL A 366 -21.46 -16.96 4.90
N GLN A 367 -20.97 -16.31 5.96
CA GLN A 367 -19.56 -16.26 6.31
C GLN A 367 -19.12 -17.59 6.92
N ILE A 368 -18.46 -18.43 6.12
CA ILE A 368 -17.96 -19.73 6.58
C ILE A 368 -16.85 -19.52 7.63
N GLY A 369 -17.05 -20.08 8.83
CA GLY A 369 -16.04 -20.08 9.89
C GLY A 369 -16.10 -18.89 10.87
N LYS A 370 -17.05 -17.97 10.70
CA LYS A 370 -17.38 -16.96 11.72
C LYS A 370 -18.66 -17.34 12.47
N CYS A 371 -18.70 -17.06 13.76
CA CYS A 371 -19.89 -17.15 14.60
C CYS A 371 -20.25 -15.77 15.16
N ILE A 372 -21.46 -15.65 15.73
CA ILE A 372 -21.96 -14.38 16.29
C ILE A 372 -21.00 -13.80 17.35
N ASN A 373 -20.28 -14.66 18.10
CA ASN A 373 -19.33 -14.20 19.12
C ASN A 373 -18.05 -13.57 18.55
N ASP A 374 -17.83 -13.68 17.23
CA ASP A 374 -16.67 -13.10 16.54
C ASP A 374 -16.94 -11.66 16.04
N LEU A 375 -18.16 -11.15 16.21
CA LEU A 375 -18.61 -9.83 15.75
C LEU A 375 -18.45 -8.70 16.80
#